data_AF-A0A420DR36-F1
#
_entry.id   AF-A0A420DR36-F1
#
_cell.length_a   1.000
_cell.length_b   1.000
_cell.length_c   1.000
_cell.angle_alpha   90.00
_cell.angle_beta   90.00
_cell.angle_gamma   90.00
#
_symmetry.space_group_name_H-M   'P 1'
#
loop_
_entity.id
_entity.type
_entity.pdbx_description
1 polymer ?
#
loop_
_entity_poly.entity_id
_entity_poly.type
_entity_poly.pdbx_seq_one_letter_code
_entity_poly.pdbx_strand_id
1 'polypeptide(L)' 'MFGLLKFVATLCIGAVLGFHLNGMLMRAECSAGEGQWTGTICVNSELLQ' A
#
# COMPACT_ATOMS: atom_id res chain seq x y z
N MET A 1 16.43 28.58 -6.10
CA MET A 1 15.89 27.35 -6.75
C MET A 1 16.04 26.08 -5.90
N PHE A 2 16.99 26.00 -4.96
CA PHE A 2 17.19 24.81 -4.09
C PHE A 2 16.00 24.44 -3.17
N GLY A 3 15.18 25.42 -2.75
CA GLY A 3 14.04 25.16 -1.86
C GLY A 3 12.93 24.30 -2.49
N LEU A 4 12.67 24.50 -3.78
CA LEU A 4 11.66 23.75 -4.54
C LEU A 4 12.07 22.28 -4.71
N LEU A 5 13.35 22.02 -4.99
CA LEU A 5 13.89 20.67 -5.11
C LEU A 5 13.77 19.89 -3.79
N LYS A 6 14.04 20.54 -2.66
CA LYS A 6 13.89 19.93 -1.33
C LYS A 6 12.43 19.59 -1.03
N PHE A 7 11.50 20.44 -1.45
CA PHE A 7 10.06 20.24 -1.23
C PHE A 7 9.54 19.04 -2.04
N VAL A 8 9.89 18.98 -3.33
CA VAL A 8 9.53 17.86 -4.21
C VAL A 8 10.12 16.54 -3.70
N ALA A 9 11.38 16.53 -3.29
CA ALA A 9 12.01 15.33 -2.73
C ALA A 9 11.27 14.82 -1.48
N THR A 10 10.90 15.73 -0.57
CA THR A 10 10.17 15.37 0.65
C THR A 10 8.78 14.79 0.31
N LEU A 11 8.10 15.37 -0.68
CA LEU A 11 6.77 14.96 -1.11
C LEU A 11 6.81 13.59 -1.82
N CYS A 12 7.79 13.36 -2.69
CA CYS A 12 8.01 12.05 -3.32
C CYS A 12 8.32 10.96 -2.30
N ILE A 13 9.18 11.23 -1.31
CA ILE A 13 9.51 10.25 -0.25
C ILE A 13 8.25 9.91 0.55
N GLY A 14 7.47 10.91 0.95
CA GLY A 14 6.21 10.69 1.67
C GLY A 14 5.19 9.88 0.87
N ALA A 15 5.05 10.17 -0.43
CA ALA A 15 4.15 9.44 -1.31
C ALA A 15 4.57 7.97 -1.50
N VAL A 16 5.86 7.71 -1.72
CA VAL A 16 6.39 6.35 -1.88
C VAL A 16 6.24 5.54 -0.60
N LEU A 17 6.57 6.12 0.56
CA LEU A 17 6.35 5.46 1.85
C LEU A 17 4.87 5.17 2.10
N GLY A 18 3.99 6.13 1.81
CA GLY A 18 2.55 5.97 1.96
C GLY A 18 2.02 4.82 1.11
N PHE A 19 2.41 4.74 -0.16
CA PHE A 19 2.01 3.64 -1.05
C PHE A 19 2.55 2.29 -0.59
N HIS A 20 3.82 2.21 -0.19
CA HIS A 20 4.42 0.98 0.31
C HIS A 20 3.76 0.48 1.60
N LEU A 21 3.48 1.38 2.55
CA LEU A 21 2.82 1.04 3.80
C LEU A 21 1.39 0.55 3.56
N ASN A 22 0.63 1.23 2.70
CA ASN A 22 -0.73 0.79 2.34
C ASN A 22 -0.72 -0.58 1.66
N GLY A 23 0.20 -0.83 0.73
CA GLY A 23 0.33 -2.13 0.08
C GLY A 23 0.72 -3.25 1.04
N MET A 24 1.60 -2.97 2.01
CA MET A 24 1.96 -3.94 3.06
C MET A 24 0.82 -4.21 4.03
N LEU A 25 0.08 -3.17 4.45
CA LEU A 25 -1.10 -3.32 5.31
C LEU A 25 -2.15 -4.17 4.61
N MET A 26 -2.51 -3.87 3.35
CA MET A 26 -3.48 -4.69 2.61
C MET A 26 -3.06 -6.17 2.56
N ARG A 27 -1.76 -6.43 2.39
CA ARG A 27 -1.20 -7.80 2.38
C ARG A 27 -1.21 -8.47 3.75
N ALA A 28 -0.97 -7.71 4.81
CA ALA A 28 -1.05 -8.18 6.18
C ALA A 28 -2.50 -8.48 6.58
N GLU A 29 -3.44 -7.58 6.29
CA GLU A 29 -4.87 -7.74 6.52
C GLU A 29 -5.42 -8.99 5.80
N CYS A 30 -4.96 -9.24 4.57
CA CYS A 30 -5.36 -10.43 3.82
C CYS A 30 -4.84 -11.74 4.41
N SER A 31 -3.58 -11.73 4.86
CA SER A 31 -2.98 -12.91 5.49
C SER A 31 -3.54 -13.15 6.90
N ALA A 32 -4.04 -12.10 7.56
CA ALA A 32 -4.65 -12.18 8.88
C ALA A 32 -6.10 -12.68 8.81
N GLY A 33 -6.87 -12.24 7.80
CA GLY A 33 -8.23 -12.70 7.56
C GLY A 33 -8.29 -13.69 6.41
N GLU A 34 -7.93 -14.96 6.66
CA GLU A 34 -8.18 -16.20 5.87
C GLU A 34 -8.23 -16.09 4.33
N GLY A 35 -7.65 -15.05 3.75
CA GLY A 35 -7.92 -14.57 2.41
C GLY A 35 -6.77 -14.95 1.49
N GLN A 36 -7.11 -15.35 0.27
CA GLN A 36 -6.09 -15.71 -0.70
C GLN A 36 -5.67 -14.47 -1.50
N TRP A 37 -4.40 -14.11 -1.36
CA TRP A 37 -3.81 -13.00 -2.11
C TRP A 37 -3.71 -13.36 -3.60
N THR A 38 -4.58 -12.80 -4.44
CA THR A 38 -4.56 -13.05 -5.90
C THR A 38 -4.22 -11.75 -6.65
N GLY A 39 -3.05 -11.74 -7.30
CA GLY A 39 -2.54 -10.55 -8.00
C GLY A 39 -2.34 -9.35 -7.08
N THR A 40 -3.22 -8.35 -7.18
CA THR A 40 -3.20 -7.08 -6.43
C THR A 40 -4.34 -6.91 -5.43
N ILE A 41 -5.21 -7.91 -5.27
CA ILE A 41 -6.36 -7.85 -4.37
C ILE A 41 -6.35 -9.02 -3.39
N CYS A 42 -6.80 -8.74 -2.17
CA CYS A 42 -7.17 -9.80 -1.24
C CYS A 42 -8.55 -10.34 -1.63
N VAL A 43 -8.63 -11.63 -1.96
CA VAL A 43 -9.91 -12.30 -2.15
C VAL A 43 -10.20 -13.05 -0.86
N ASN A 44 -11.11 -12.49 -0.07
CA ASN A 44 -11.62 -13.15 1.13
C ASN A 44 -12.80 -14.06 0.73
N SER A 45 -12.91 -15.24 1.35
CA SER A 45 -13.98 -16.22 1.09
C SER A 45 -15.38 -15.64 1.30
N GLU A 46 -15.51 -14.58 2.11
CA GLU A 46 -16.74 -13.81 2.32
C GLU A 46 -17.15 -12.90 1.14
N LEU A 47 -16.23 -12.56 0.23
CA LEU A 47 -16.54 -11.85 -1.03
C LEU A 47 -16.88 -12.80 -2.19
N LEU A 48 -16.68 -14.12 -2.02
CA LEU A 48 -17.00 -15.15 -3.01
C LEU A 48 -18.34 -15.85 -2.72
N GLN A 49 -19.18 -15.27 -1.86
CA GLN A 49 -20.55 -15.73 -1.59
C GLN A 49 -21.59 -14.82 -2.24
#